data_AF-A0A832M4T5-F1
#
_entry.id   AF-A0A832M4T5-F1
#
_cell.length_a   1.000
_cell.length_b   1.000
_cell.length_c   1.000
_cell.angle_alpha   90.00
_cell.angle_beta   90.00
_cell.angle_gamma   90.00
#
_symmetry.space_group_name_H-M   'P 1'
#
loop_
_entity.id
_entity.type
_entity.pdbx_description
1 polymer ?
#
loop_
_entity_poly.entity_id
_entity_poly.type
_entity_poly.pdbx_seq_one_letter_code
_entity_poly.pdbx_strand_id
1 'polypeptide(L)'
;MASLRVAAAHDGCLLLTDDMAARLAAEKLNILARGTLGVIIRSIRTRRRTKHEVLALLRSLPMRSSLHLKTTLLEEVLRQVQELGE
;
A
#
# COMPACT_ATOMS: atom_id res chain seq x y z
N MET A 1 6.26 -13.40 9.35
CA MET A 1 5.51 -13.33 10.63
C MET A 1 6.24 -12.64 11.79
N ALA A 2 7.57 -12.47 11.78
CA ALA A 2 8.28 -11.77 12.86
C ALA A 2 7.84 -10.30 13.04
N SER A 3 7.65 -9.56 11.93
CA SER A 3 7.17 -8.17 11.95
C SER A 3 5.77 -8.01 12.55
N LEU A 4 4.85 -8.94 12.24
CA LEU A 4 3.50 -8.95 12.81
C LEU A 4 3.54 -9.14 14.34
N ARG A 5 4.40 -10.04 14.84
CA ARG A 5 4.55 -10.25 16.28
C ARG A 5 5.07 -9.01 16.99
N VAL A 6 6.03 -8.31 16.37
CA VAL A 6 6.53 -7.03 16.91
C VAL A 6 5.42 -5.98 16.91
N ALA A 7 4.63 -5.89 15.83
CA ALA A 7 3.49 -4.98 15.76
C ALA A 7 2.43 -5.27 16.84
N ALA A 8 2.11 -6.55 17.08
CA ALA A 8 1.16 -6.97 18.11
C ALA A 8 1.62 -6.63 19.55
N ALA A 9 2.92 -6.39 19.76
CA ALA A 9 3.46 -5.99 21.05
C ALA A 9 3.46 -4.47 21.27
N HIS A 10 3.03 -3.67 20.29
CA HIS A 10 3.07 -2.20 20.34
C HIS A 10 1.73 -1.59 19.90
N ASP A 11 1.07 -0.90 20.83
CA ASP A 11 -0.18 -0.21 20.54
C ASP A 11 0.02 0.97 19.57
N GLY A 12 -0.97 1.21 18.71
CA GLY A 12 -0.98 2.34 17.78
C GLY A 12 0.02 2.24 16.63
N CYS A 13 0.66 1.09 16.42
CA CYS A 13 1.61 0.91 15.32
C CYS A 13 0.91 0.70 13.96
N LEU A 14 1.65 0.97 12.89
CA LEU A 14 1.27 0.65 11.51
C LEU A 14 2.21 -0.43 10.99
N LEU A 15 1.67 -1.60 10.65
CA LEU A 15 2.43 -2.65 9.98
C LEU A 15 2.60 -2.30 8.50
N LEU A 16 3.85 -2.14 8.06
CA LEU A 16 4.16 -2.03 6.64
C LEU A 16 4.49 -3.42 6.10
N THR A 17 3.68 -3.90 5.15
CA THR A 17 3.85 -5.23 4.56
C THR A 17 3.19 -5.34 3.19
N ASP A 18 3.91 -5.90 2.22
CA ASP A 18 3.36 -6.36 0.93
C ASP A 18 2.95 -7.85 0.97
N ASP A 19 3.28 -8.56 2.04
CA ASP A 19 2.86 -9.95 2.26
C ASP A 19 1.36 -10.01 2.61
N MET A 20 0.59 -10.72 1.76
CA MET A 20 -0.85 -10.89 1.91
C MET A 20 -1.24 -11.65 3.18
N ALA A 21 -0.50 -12.70 3.54
CA ALA A 21 -0.80 -13.49 4.74
C ALA A 21 -0.57 -12.66 6.01
N ALA A 22 0.51 -11.87 6.05
CA ALA A 22 0.78 -10.93 7.14
C ALA A 22 -0.31 -9.85 7.23
N ARG A 23 -0.79 -9.33 6.09
CA ARG A 23 -1.91 -8.37 6.08
C ARG A 23 -3.19 -8.98 6.63
N LEU A 24 -3.60 -10.16 6.15
CA LEU A 24 -4.81 -10.84 6.63
C LEU A 24 -4.73 -11.18 8.12
N ALA A 25 -3.54 -11.54 8.61
CA ALA A 25 -3.33 -11.80 10.02
C ALA A 25 -3.37 -10.50 10.85
N ALA A 26 -2.84 -9.38 10.35
CA ALA A 26 -2.96 -8.07 10.99
C ALA A 26 -4.41 -7.60 11.11
N GLU A 27 -5.21 -7.79 10.06
CA GLU A 27 -6.65 -7.47 10.06
C GLU A 27 -7.40 -8.23 11.17
N LYS A 28 -7.13 -9.53 11.36
CA LYS A 28 -7.71 -10.33 12.45
C LYS A 28 -7.32 -9.85 13.85
N LEU A 29 -6.17 -9.19 13.97
CA LEU A 29 -5.64 -8.65 15.23
C LEU A 29 -5.97 -7.17 15.42
N ASN A 30 -6.81 -6.57 14.55
CA ASN A 30 -7.10 -5.14 14.55
C ASN A 30 -5.86 -4.23 14.44
N ILE A 31 -4.78 -4.74 13.84
CA ILE A 31 -3.56 -3.98 13.59
C ILE A 31 -3.68 -3.36 12.20
N LEU A 32 -3.48 -2.04 12.11
CA LEU A 32 -3.49 -1.35 10.83
C LEU A 32 -2.31 -1.84 9.99
N ALA A 33 -2.57 -2.29 8.76
CA ALA A 33 -1.55 -2.70 7.81
C ALA A 33 -1.62 -1.89 6.51
N ARG A 34 -0.46 -1.59 5.91
CA ARG A 34 -0.35 -1.00 4.57
C ARG A 34 0.79 -1.64 3.78
N GLY A 35 0.51 -2.00 2.55
CA GLY A 35 1.55 -2.31 1.57
C GLY A 35 2.04 -1.05 0.84
N THR A 36 2.98 -1.27 -0.07
CA THR A 36 3.60 -0.26 -0.93
C THR A 36 2.56 0.58 -1.67
N LEU A 37 1.54 -0.05 -2.26
CA LEU A 37 0.45 0.66 -2.95
C LEU A 37 -0.29 1.63 -2.02
N GLY A 38 -0.62 1.19 -0.80
CA GLY A 38 -1.29 2.03 0.19
C GLY A 38 -0.44 3.21 0.64
N VAL A 39 0.88 3.03 0.77
CA VAL A 39 1.82 4.11 1.09
C VAL A 39 1.90 5.13 -0.06
N ILE A 40 1.98 4.65 -1.29
CA ILE A 40 2.03 5.50 -2.49
C ILE A 40 0.75 6.33 -2.62
N ILE A 41 -0.42 5.71 -2.53
CA ILE A 41 -1.71 6.43 -2.61
C ILE A 41 -1.83 7.45 -1.47
N ARG A 42 -1.40 7.07 -0.25
CA ARG A 42 -1.42 7.96 0.91
C ARG A 42 -0.63 9.24 0.69
N SER A 43 0.40 9.22 -0.16
CA SER A 43 1.23 10.39 -0.44
C SER A 43 0.45 11.55 -1.05
N ILE A 44 -0.61 11.26 -1.84
CA ILE A 44 -1.57 12.26 -2.37
C ILE A 44 -2.25 12.97 -1.22
N ARG A 45 -2.86 12.19 -0.32
CA ARG A 45 -3.62 12.68 0.83
C ARG A 45 -2.76 13.41 1.88
N THR A 46 -1.43 13.31 1.78
CA THR A 46 -0.47 14.07 2.60
C THR A 46 0.21 15.20 1.82
N ARG A 47 -0.22 15.47 0.57
CA ARG A 47 0.34 16.47 -0.35
C ARG A 47 1.85 16.35 -0.57
N ARG A 48 2.39 15.13 -0.45
CA ARG A 48 3.81 14.83 -0.71
C ARG A 48 4.08 14.51 -2.17
N ARG A 49 3.05 14.08 -2.90
CA ARG A 49 3.05 13.85 -4.34
C ARG A 49 1.70 14.30 -4.88
N THR A 50 1.70 14.81 -6.09
CA THR A 50 0.49 15.07 -6.87
C THR A 50 -0.13 13.77 -7.36
N LYS A 51 -1.41 13.82 -7.73
CA LYS A 51 -2.10 12.71 -8.37
C LYS A 51 -1.37 12.21 -9.62
N HIS A 52 -0.85 13.14 -10.43
CA HIS A 52 -0.11 12.80 -11.65
C HIS A 52 1.19 12.03 -11.37
N GLU A 53 1.97 12.48 -10.38
CA GLU A 53 3.20 11.80 -9.96
C GLU A 53 2.92 10.39 -9.43
N VAL A 54 1.82 10.22 -8.69
CA VAL A 54 1.42 8.90 -8.18
C VAL A 54 1.01 7.96 -9.31
N LEU A 55 0.23 8.43 -10.30
CA LEU A 55 -0.12 7.62 -11.47
C LEU A 55 1.12 7.20 -12.27
N ALA A 56 2.07 8.11 -12.48
CA ALA A 56 3.33 7.80 -13.16
C ALA A 56 4.15 6.76 -12.37
N LEU A 57 4.23 6.91 -11.05
CA LEU A 57 4.94 5.97 -10.18
C LEU A 57 4.31 4.57 -10.22
N LEU A 58 2.98 4.49 -10.06
CA LEU A 58 2.24 3.22 -10.09
C LEU A 58 2.45 2.46 -11.40
N ARG A 59 2.41 3.16 -12.55
CA ARG A 59 2.69 2.56 -13.87
C ARG A 59 4.12 2.01 -14.00
N SER A 60 5.08 2.60 -13.29
CA SER A 60 6.48 2.17 -13.36
C SER A 60 6.82 0.99 -12.43
N LEU A 61 5.97 0.69 -11.44
CA LEU A 61 6.25 -0.34 -10.42
C LEU A 61 6.55 -1.72 -10.99
N PRO A 62 5.80 -2.26 -11.98
CA PRO A 62 6.07 -3.60 -12.51
C PRO A 62 7.45 -3.76 -13.14
N MET A 63 8.02 -2.67 -13.66
CA MET A 63 9.32 -2.69 -14.35
C MET A 63 10.50 -2.28 -13.44
N ARG A 64 10.23 -1.50 -12.38
CA ARG A 64 11.27 -0.87 -11.56
C ARG A 64 11.36 -1.41 -10.14
N SER A 65 10.57 -2.42 -9.80
CA SER A 65 10.55 -3.01 -8.46
C SER A 65 10.42 -4.53 -8.53
N SER A 66 10.75 -5.19 -7.42
CA SER A 66 10.48 -6.62 -7.22
C SER A 66 9.07 -6.90 -6.70
N LEU A 67 8.18 -5.90 -6.69
CA LEU A 67 6.83 -6.05 -6.18
C LEU A 67 5.97 -6.81 -7.20
N HIS A 68 5.69 -8.07 -6.90
CA HIS A 68 4.80 -8.89 -7.72
C HIS A 68 3.33 -8.49 -7.49
N LEU A 69 2.74 -7.85 -8.50
CA LEU A 69 1.35 -7.43 -8.51
C LEU A 69 0.58 -8.16 -9.60
N LYS A 70 -0.67 -8.54 -9.31
CA LYS A 70 -1.60 -8.93 -10.37
C LYS A 70 -1.88 -7.70 -11.22
N THR A 71 -1.84 -7.83 -12.55
CA THR A 71 -2.13 -6.74 -13.48
C THR A 71 -3.50 -6.11 -13.19
N THR A 72 -4.51 -6.93 -12.91
CA THR A 72 -5.86 -6.48 -12.58
C THR A 72 -5.91 -5.61 -11.32
N LEU A 73 -5.09 -5.92 -10.31
CA LEU A 73 -5.01 -5.11 -9.09
C LEU A 73 -4.39 -3.74 -9.40
N LEU A 74 -3.36 -3.69 -10.24
CA LEU A 74 -2.74 -2.43 -10.61
C LEU A 74 -3.71 -1.55 -11.43
N GLU A 75 -4.42 -2.14 -12.39
CA GLU A 75 -5.43 -1.45 -13.19
C GLU A 75 -6.55 -0.88 -12.33
N GLU A 76 -7.06 -1.67 -11.37
CA GLU A 76 -8.08 -1.21 -10.43
C GLU A 76 -7.57 -0.02 -9.59
N VAL A 77 -6.35 -0.12 -9.06
CA VAL A 77 -5.74 0.96 -8.26
C VAL A 77 -5.51 2.21 -9.10
N LEU A 78 -5.06 2.08 -10.35
CA LEU A 78 -4.90 3.22 -11.27
C LEU A 78 -6.25 3.92 -11.52
N ARG A 79 -7.32 3.16 -11.75
CA ARG A 79 -8.67 3.70 -11.94
C ARG A 79 -9.15 4.44 -10.68
N GLN A 80 -9.01 3.84 -9.50
CA GLN A 80 -9.38 4.48 -8.24
C GLN A 80 -8.62 5.79 -8.02
N VAL A 81 -7.32 5.84 -8.33
CA VAL A 81 -6.54 7.07 -8.20
C VAL A 81 -6.98 8.12 -9.23
N GLN A 82 -7.36 7.74 -10.45
CA GLN A 82 -7.89 8.66 -11.46
C GLN A 82 -9.23 9.29 -11.02
N GLU A 83 -10.03 8.59 -10.24
CA GLU A 83 -11.32 9.08 -9.72
C GLU A 83 -11.17 9.97 -8.47
N LEU A 84 -10.01 9.98 -7.81
CA LEU A 84 -9.73 10.91 -6.71
C LEU A 84 -9.76 12.37 -7.22
N GLY A 85 -10.41 13.26 -6.47
CA GLY A 85 -10.23 14.71 -6.64
C GLY A 85 -8.78 15.14 -6.36
N GLU A 86 -8.42 16.35 -6.81
CA GLU A 86 -7.10 16.94 -6.56
C GLU A 86 -6.86 17.26 -5.07
#